data_AF-A0A655A503-F1
#
_entry.id   AF-A0A655A503-F1
#
_cell.length_a   1.000
_cell.length_b   1.000
_cell.length_c   1.000
_cell.angle_alpha   90.00
_cell.angle_beta   90.00
_cell.angle_gamma   90.00
#
_symmetry.space_group_name_H-M   'P 1'
#
loop_
_entity.id
_entity.type
_entity.pdbx_description
1 polymer ?
#
loop_
_entity_poly.entity_id
_entity_poly.type
_entity_poly.pdbx_seq_one_letter_code
_entity_poly.pdbx_strand_id
1 'polypeptide(L)'
;MAVVPPEQVRTSRPDGAYLVTGGLGGLGLFLAGELAAAGCGRIVLNSRSTPSPHATRVIERLRAAGADIQVECGDIADAATAHRVVAVATASGLPVRGVLHAAAVVEDATLANVTDELIDRCWAPKVHGAWNIHRATAAQPLEWFCLFSSAAALVGSPGQGAYAAANSWLDAFAHWRRAQGLPATSIAWGAWAEIGRATALAEGTGAAIAPAEGARAFQTLLRYGRAYSGYAPIMGTPWLTAFAQRSRFAEAFHATGQNQPATGKFLAELGSLPREEWPRTVRRLVSDQISLLLRRTIDPDRPLSDYGLDSLGNLELRTRIETETGIRVSPTKITTVRGLAEHVCDELAAAQSAPV
;
A
#
# COMPACT_ATOMS: atom_id res chain seq x y z
N MET A 1 5.68 23.43 27.43
CA MET A 1 6.06 22.00 27.41
C MET A 1 7.41 21.94 26.69
N ALA A 2 8.47 21.42 27.32
CA ALA A 2 9.78 21.33 26.68
C ALA A 2 9.68 20.41 25.46
N VAL A 3 10.06 20.90 24.28
CA VAL A 3 10.06 20.11 23.04
C VAL A 3 11.22 19.13 23.13
N VAL A 4 10.92 17.84 23.29
CA VAL A 4 11.91 16.78 23.24
C VAL A 4 12.29 16.57 21.77
N PRO A 5 13.58 16.61 21.40
CA PRO A 5 14.02 16.29 20.05
C PRO A 5 13.52 14.89 19.63
N PRO A 6 13.11 14.68 18.36
CA PRO A 6 12.63 13.37 17.90
C PRO A 6 13.59 12.22 18.24
N GLU A 7 14.90 12.46 18.17
CA GLU A 7 15.95 11.49 18.50
C GLU A 7 15.85 10.93 19.94
N GLN A 8 15.28 11.72 20.85
CA GLN A 8 15.19 11.42 22.28
C GLN A 8 13.82 10.83 22.67
N VAL A 9 12.86 10.77 21.72
CA VAL A 9 11.54 10.16 21.95
C VAL A 9 11.69 8.65 22.01
N ARG A 10 11.39 8.06 23.17
CA ARG A 10 11.34 6.61 23.35
C ARG A 10 10.01 6.09 22.83
N THR A 11 10.05 5.28 21.77
CA THR A 11 8.86 4.61 21.21
C THR A 11 8.67 3.20 21.76
N SER A 12 9.74 2.58 22.26
CA SER A 12 9.75 1.27 22.91
C SER A 12 10.21 1.37 24.37
N ARG A 13 9.60 0.55 25.22
CA ARG A 13 9.86 0.50 26.66
C ARG A 13 9.63 -0.90 27.22
N PRO A 14 10.54 -1.41 28.06
CA PRO A 14 10.37 -2.70 28.71
C PRO A 14 9.27 -2.67 29.79
N ASP A 15 8.97 -1.50 30.36
CA ASP A 15 7.91 -1.27 31.35
C ASP A 15 6.56 -0.87 30.73
N GLY A 16 6.36 -1.14 29.43
CA GLY A 16 5.15 -0.80 28.69
C GLY A 16 4.49 -1.99 27.99
N ALA A 17 3.16 -1.93 27.90
CA ALA A 17 2.39 -2.82 27.04
C ALA A 17 2.00 -2.15 25.70
N TYR A 18 1.94 -2.95 24.63
CA TYR A 18 1.72 -2.48 23.26
C TYR A 18 0.64 -3.31 22.57
N LEU A 19 -0.32 -2.65 21.93
CA LEU A 19 -1.42 -3.31 21.25
C LEU A 19 -1.19 -3.27 19.73
N VAL A 20 -1.36 -4.40 19.05
CA VAL A 20 -1.30 -4.48 17.58
C VAL A 20 -2.57 -5.13 17.05
N THR A 21 -3.50 -4.32 16.54
CA THR A 21 -4.70 -4.83 15.86
C THR A 21 -4.34 -5.23 14.43
N GLY A 22 -4.94 -6.31 13.92
CA GLY A 22 -4.44 -6.95 12.70
C GLY A 22 -3.05 -7.56 12.90
N GLY A 23 -2.65 -7.84 14.15
CA GLY A 23 -1.31 -8.29 14.53
C GLY A 23 -0.94 -9.69 14.07
N LEU A 24 -1.89 -10.45 13.52
CA LEU A 24 -1.63 -11.76 12.88
C LEU A 24 -1.58 -11.67 11.35
N GLY A 25 -1.84 -10.49 10.77
CA GLY A 25 -1.63 -10.22 9.36
C GLY A 25 -0.17 -9.86 9.07
N GLY A 26 0.25 -9.90 7.80
CA GLY A 26 1.65 -9.74 7.41
C GLY A 26 2.36 -8.53 8.06
N LEU A 27 1.83 -7.32 7.84
CA LEU A 27 2.46 -6.09 8.36
C LEU A 27 2.38 -5.98 9.88
N GLY A 28 1.24 -6.34 10.47
CA GLY A 28 1.05 -6.29 11.92
C GLY A 28 1.99 -7.25 12.66
N LEU A 29 2.13 -8.48 12.15
CA LEU A 29 3.02 -9.49 12.73
C LEU A 29 4.50 -9.12 12.56
N PHE A 30 4.88 -8.59 11.40
CA PHE A 30 6.22 -8.10 11.14
C PHE A 30 6.61 -6.98 12.13
N LEU A 31 5.76 -5.96 12.28
CA LEU A 31 6.03 -4.85 13.19
C LEU A 31 5.94 -5.26 14.66
N ALA A 32 5.16 -6.28 15.01
CA ALA A 32 5.24 -6.86 16.34
C ALA A 32 6.61 -7.48 16.62
N GLY A 33 7.23 -8.11 15.63
CA GLY A 33 8.62 -8.58 15.70
C GLY A 33 9.61 -7.44 15.90
N GLU A 34 9.44 -6.33 15.17
CA GLU A 34 10.26 -5.12 15.34
C GLU A 34 10.10 -4.49 16.73
N LEU A 35 8.87 -4.44 17.27
CA LEU A 35 8.60 -3.96 18.62
C LEU A 35 9.25 -4.86 19.68
N ALA A 36 9.18 -6.19 19.50
CA ALA A 36 9.84 -7.15 20.38
C ALA A 36 11.37 -6.97 20.35
N ALA A 37 11.96 -6.86 19.16
CA ALA A 37 13.40 -6.62 18.99
C ALA A 37 13.84 -5.26 19.58
N ALA A 38 12.96 -4.26 19.57
CA ALA A 38 13.20 -2.95 20.18
C ALA A 38 13.03 -2.93 21.71
N GLY A 39 12.77 -4.08 22.36
CA GLY A 39 12.68 -4.20 23.82
C GLY A 39 11.37 -3.73 24.43
N CYS A 40 10.27 -3.75 23.67
CA CYS A 40 8.93 -3.54 24.25
C CYS A 40 8.59 -4.65 25.26
N GLY A 41 7.97 -4.28 26.38
CA GLY A 41 7.64 -5.19 27.48
C GLY A 41 6.67 -6.29 27.09
N ARG A 42 5.36 -5.96 27.06
CA ARG A 42 4.30 -6.88 26.62
C ARG A 42 3.72 -6.44 25.29
N ILE A 43 3.50 -7.37 24.37
CA ILE A 43 2.87 -7.11 23.07
C ILE A 43 1.61 -7.97 22.95
N VAL A 44 0.46 -7.35 22.74
CA VAL A 44 -0.82 -8.03 22.52
C VAL A 44 -1.21 -7.93 21.06
N LEU A 45 -1.22 -9.07 20.37
CA LEU A 45 -1.66 -9.20 18.99
C LEU A 45 -3.15 -9.50 18.97
N ASN A 46 -3.91 -8.68 18.24
CA ASN A 46 -5.32 -8.92 18.01
C ASN A 46 -5.60 -9.22 16.54
N SER A 47 -6.51 -10.18 16.31
CA SER A 47 -7.05 -10.53 15.00
C SER A 47 -8.39 -11.25 15.19
N ARG A 48 -9.25 -11.20 14.18
CA ARG A 48 -10.50 -11.98 14.15
C ARG A 48 -10.25 -13.48 14.07
N SER A 49 -9.22 -13.86 13.33
CA SER A 49 -8.86 -15.25 13.07
C SER A 49 -7.80 -15.72 14.05
N THR A 50 -7.79 -17.01 14.35
CA THR A 50 -6.70 -17.66 15.08
C THR A 50 -5.38 -17.56 14.29
N PRO A 51 -4.22 -17.61 14.96
CA PRO A 51 -2.93 -17.64 14.28
C PRO A 51 -2.83 -18.73 13.23
N SER A 52 -2.39 -18.38 12.04
CA SER A 52 -2.01 -19.37 11.02
C SER A 52 -0.76 -20.13 11.45
N PRO A 53 -0.45 -21.31 10.86
CA PRO A 53 0.78 -22.04 11.20
C PRO A 53 2.06 -21.20 11.04
N HIS A 54 2.10 -20.30 10.06
CA HIS A 54 3.21 -19.36 9.90
C HIS A 54 3.24 -18.35 11.07
N ALA A 55 2.11 -17.70 11.38
CA ALA A 55 2.03 -16.75 12.48
C ALA A 55 2.42 -17.39 13.83
N THR A 56 1.94 -18.61 14.10
CA THR A 56 2.30 -19.38 15.29
C THR A 56 3.81 -19.59 15.37
N ARG A 57 4.48 -20.03 14.28
CA ARG A 57 5.94 -20.20 14.27
C ARG A 57 6.70 -18.91 14.57
N VAL A 58 6.24 -17.78 14.02
CA VAL A 58 6.85 -16.47 14.27
C VAL A 58 6.67 -16.06 15.73
N ILE A 59 5.45 -16.20 16.28
CA ILE A 59 5.14 -15.86 17.67
C ILE A 59 5.97 -16.71 18.63
N GLU A 60 6.06 -18.03 18.41
CA GLU A 60 6.87 -18.91 19.26
C GLU A 60 8.36 -18.58 19.18
N ARG A 61 8.87 -18.20 18.00
CA ARG A 61 10.25 -17.73 17.86
C ARG A 61 10.51 -16.45 18.66
N LEU A 62 9.58 -15.50 18.61
CA LEU A 62 9.70 -14.25 19.37
C LEU A 62 9.61 -14.49 20.88
N ARG A 63 8.72 -15.39 21.33
CA ARG A 63 8.64 -15.82 22.73
C ARG A 63 9.92 -16.51 23.20
N ALA A 64 10.48 -17.41 22.39
CA ALA A 64 11.74 -18.08 22.68
C ALA A 64 12.93 -17.10 22.76
N ALA A 65 12.85 -15.96 22.06
CA ALA A 65 13.81 -14.86 22.15
C ALA A 65 13.59 -13.94 23.37
N GLY A 66 12.59 -14.22 24.22
CA GLY A 66 12.34 -13.50 25.47
C GLY A 66 11.21 -12.46 25.43
N ALA A 67 10.50 -12.32 24.31
CA ALA A 67 9.39 -11.36 24.20
C ALA A 67 8.10 -11.90 24.86
N ASP A 68 7.41 -11.08 25.67
CA ASP A 68 6.07 -11.40 26.17
C ASP A 68 5.02 -11.05 25.11
N ILE A 69 4.65 -12.03 24.30
CA ILE A 69 3.61 -11.90 23.28
C ILE A 69 2.35 -12.64 23.70
N GLN A 70 1.23 -11.91 23.75
CA GLN A 70 -0.11 -12.46 23.94
C GLN A 70 -0.92 -12.34 22.65
N VAL A 71 -1.81 -13.30 22.42
CA VAL A 71 -2.75 -13.26 21.28
C VAL A 71 -4.16 -13.22 21.84
N GLU A 72 -4.90 -12.18 21.50
CA GLU A 72 -6.32 -12.04 21.87
C GLU A 72 -7.16 -12.02 20.60
N CYS A 73 -7.90 -13.10 20.36
CA CYS A 73 -8.74 -13.23 19.18
C CYS A 73 -10.09 -12.51 19.37
N GLY A 74 -10.57 -11.85 18.32
CA GLY A 74 -11.86 -11.18 18.29
C GLY A 74 -11.91 -10.07 17.25
N ASP A 75 -13.12 -9.68 16.86
CA ASP A 75 -13.31 -8.54 15.97
C ASP A 75 -13.13 -7.23 16.71
N ILE A 76 -12.17 -6.43 16.29
CA ILE A 76 -11.91 -5.11 16.88
C ILE A 76 -13.06 -4.12 16.64
N ALA A 77 -13.91 -4.37 15.64
CA ALA A 77 -15.15 -3.63 15.44
C ALA A 77 -16.20 -3.89 16.55
N ASP A 78 -16.04 -4.96 17.33
CA ASP A 78 -16.77 -5.19 18.58
C ASP A 78 -16.07 -4.49 19.76
N ALA A 79 -16.81 -3.63 20.46
CA ALA A 79 -16.31 -2.89 21.62
C ALA A 79 -15.82 -3.82 22.74
N ALA A 80 -16.46 -4.98 22.95
CA ALA A 80 -16.05 -5.93 23.97
C ALA A 80 -14.64 -6.49 23.69
N THR A 81 -14.30 -6.73 22.41
CA THR A 81 -12.96 -7.16 22.02
C THR A 81 -11.90 -6.12 22.39
N ALA A 82 -12.15 -4.83 22.11
CA ALA A 82 -11.20 -3.78 22.47
C ALA A 82 -10.93 -3.74 23.98
N HIS A 83 -11.96 -3.92 24.81
CA HIS A 83 -11.79 -4.01 26.26
C HIS A 83 -11.00 -5.25 26.69
N ARG A 84 -11.24 -6.42 26.09
CA ARG A 84 -10.45 -7.64 26.39
C ARG A 84 -8.98 -7.47 26.01
N VAL A 85 -8.69 -6.90 24.84
CA VAL A 85 -7.32 -6.64 24.38
C VAL A 85 -6.56 -5.75 25.37
N VAL A 86 -7.21 -4.67 25.87
CA VAL A 86 -6.61 -3.80 26.90
C VAL A 86 -6.44 -4.55 28.23
N ALA A 87 -7.43 -5.33 28.66
CA ALA A 87 -7.34 -6.10 29.90
C ALA A 87 -6.17 -7.10 29.88
N VAL A 88 -5.99 -7.84 28.79
CA VAL A 88 -4.86 -8.77 28.57
C VAL A 88 -3.53 -8.03 28.61
N ALA A 89 -3.45 -6.84 28.01
CA ALA A 89 -2.25 -6.02 28.01
C ALA A 89 -1.86 -5.57 29.43
N THR A 90 -2.84 -5.18 30.24
CA THR A 90 -2.61 -4.68 31.60
C THR A 90 -2.54 -5.76 32.67
N ALA A 91 -2.83 -7.03 32.34
CA ALA A 91 -2.87 -8.12 33.30
C ALA A 91 -1.52 -8.39 34.00
N SER A 92 -0.39 -7.95 33.42
CA SER A 92 0.94 -8.02 34.05
C SER A 92 1.27 -6.81 34.94
N GLY A 93 0.34 -5.87 35.12
CA GLY A 93 0.60 -4.59 35.79
C GLY A 93 1.31 -3.56 34.91
N LEU A 94 1.64 -3.91 33.66
CA LEU A 94 2.22 -2.96 32.70
C LEU A 94 1.12 -2.05 32.13
N PRO A 95 1.29 -0.72 32.18
CA PRO A 95 0.37 0.20 31.53
C PRO A 95 0.53 0.18 30.00
N VAL A 96 -0.55 0.46 29.27
CA VAL A 96 -0.47 0.53 27.80
C VAL A 96 0.25 1.83 27.41
N ARG A 97 1.26 1.70 26.55
CA ARG A 97 2.12 2.81 26.07
C ARG A 97 1.98 3.08 24.58
N GLY A 98 1.58 2.09 23.80
CA GLY A 98 1.46 2.23 22.35
C GLY A 98 0.34 1.39 21.76
N VAL A 99 -0.30 1.93 20.71
CA VAL A 99 -1.32 1.23 19.92
C VAL A 99 -0.96 1.33 18.46
N LEU A 100 -0.81 0.19 17.78
CA LEU A 100 -0.70 0.08 16.34
C LEU A 100 -2.00 -0.51 15.79
N HIS A 101 -2.77 0.31 15.07
CA HIS A 101 -4.00 -0.12 14.41
C HIS A 101 -3.72 -0.51 12.96
N ALA A 102 -3.43 -1.79 12.71
CA ALA A 102 -3.16 -2.36 11.40
C ALA A 102 -4.28 -3.29 10.89
N ALA A 103 -5.41 -3.36 11.60
CA ALA A 103 -6.58 -4.10 11.16
C ALA A 103 -7.16 -3.49 9.87
N ALA A 104 -7.30 -4.33 8.83
CA ALA A 104 -7.84 -3.91 7.55
C ALA A 104 -8.50 -5.06 6.81
N VAL A 105 -9.55 -4.72 6.07
CA VAL A 105 -10.07 -5.50 4.94
C VAL A 105 -9.94 -4.59 3.72
N VAL A 106 -9.56 -5.19 2.61
CA VAL A 106 -9.37 -4.56 1.31
C VAL A 106 -10.14 -5.44 0.34
N GLU A 107 -11.14 -4.86 -0.28
CA GLU A 107 -11.92 -5.46 -1.35
C GLU A 107 -12.08 -4.39 -2.43
N ASP A 108 -11.60 -4.70 -3.62
CA ASP A 108 -11.64 -3.77 -4.74
C ASP A 108 -12.93 -3.98 -5.53
N ALA A 109 -13.62 -2.88 -5.84
CA ALA A 109 -14.76 -2.85 -6.75
C ALA A 109 -14.77 -1.53 -7.52
N THR A 110 -15.10 -1.59 -8.81
CA THR A 110 -15.35 -0.38 -9.62
C THR A 110 -16.52 0.40 -9.02
N LEU A 111 -16.60 1.71 -9.31
CA LEU A 111 -17.65 2.56 -8.76
C LEU A 111 -19.06 2.01 -9.03
N ALA A 112 -19.28 1.40 -10.19
CA ALA A 112 -20.57 0.80 -10.56
C ALA A 112 -20.92 -0.49 -9.78
N ASN A 113 -19.92 -1.15 -9.16
CA ASN A 113 -20.06 -2.45 -8.51
C ASN A 113 -19.81 -2.39 -6.99
N VAL A 114 -19.58 -1.21 -6.42
CA VAL A 114 -19.48 -1.05 -4.96
C VAL A 114 -20.88 -1.27 -4.36
N THR A 115 -20.97 -2.16 -3.37
CA THR A 115 -22.20 -2.41 -2.59
C THR A 115 -22.04 -1.94 -1.15
N ASP A 116 -23.16 -1.75 -0.46
CA ASP A 116 -23.19 -1.34 0.95
C ASP A 116 -22.45 -2.37 1.83
N GLU A 117 -22.61 -3.67 1.56
CA GLU A 117 -21.92 -4.72 2.32
C GLU A 117 -20.40 -4.67 2.11
N LEU A 118 -19.93 -4.32 0.91
CA LEU A 118 -18.50 -4.14 0.63
C LEU A 118 -17.96 -2.93 1.39
N ILE A 119 -18.71 -1.83 1.41
CA ILE A 119 -18.37 -0.64 2.19
C ILE A 119 -18.24 -1.02 3.66
N ASP A 120 -19.24 -1.69 4.23
CA ASP A 120 -19.26 -2.11 5.64
C ASP A 120 -18.07 -3.00 5.99
N ARG A 121 -17.73 -3.98 5.13
CA ARG A 121 -16.57 -4.86 5.34
C ARG A 121 -15.24 -4.10 5.37
N CYS A 122 -15.06 -3.09 4.52
CA CYS A 122 -13.86 -2.25 4.50
C CYS A 122 -13.84 -1.26 5.67
N TRP A 123 -15.00 -0.70 6.00
CA TRP A 123 -15.20 0.35 7.01
C TRP A 123 -15.02 -0.17 8.43
N ALA A 124 -15.68 -1.29 8.78
CA ALA A 124 -15.76 -1.79 10.14
C ALA A 124 -14.39 -2.00 10.83
N PRO A 125 -13.41 -2.75 10.27
CA PRO A 125 -12.15 -2.99 10.96
C PRO A 125 -11.30 -1.72 11.10
N LYS A 126 -11.42 -0.76 10.17
CA LYS A 126 -10.68 0.50 10.23
C LYS A 126 -11.34 1.48 11.18
N VAL A 127 -12.59 1.85 10.91
CA VAL A 127 -13.27 2.96 11.59
C VAL A 127 -13.81 2.55 12.95
N HIS A 128 -14.69 1.54 13.00
CA HIS A 128 -15.22 1.05 14.28
C HIS A 128 -14.11 0.49 15.16
N GLY A 129 -13.15 -0.22 14.55
CA GLY A 129 -11.95 -0.70 15.24
C GLY A 129 -11.13 0.41 15.90
N ALA A 130 -10.82 1.49 15.16
CA ALA A 130 -10.07 2.62 15.70
C ALA A 130 -10.84 3.37 16.80
N TRP A 131 -12.15 3.53 16.64
CA TRP A 131 -13.00 4.15 17.66
C TRP A 131 -13.04 3.32 18.95
N ASN A 132 -13.23 2.02 18.83
CA ASN A 132 -13.31 1.11 19.97
C ASN A 132 -11.99 1.06 20.74
N ILE A 133 -10.86 0.92 20.03
CA ILE A 133 -9.56 0.87 20.70
C ILE A 133 -9.19 2.23 21.31
N HIS A 134 -9.61 3.35 20.71
CA HIS A 134 -9.50 4.67 21.33
C HIS A 134 -10.28 4.75 22.65
N ARG A 135 -11.55 4.33 22.67
CA ARG A 135 -12.36 4.33 23.89
C ARG A 135 -11.78 3.41 24.96
N ALA A 136 -11.35 2.21 24.59
CA ALA A 136 -10.77 1.24 25.52
C ALA A 136 -9.43 1.70 26.12
N THR A 137 -8.69 2.57 25.42
CA THR A 137 -7.39 3.10 25.86
C THR A 137 -7.45 4.54 26.38
N ALA A 138 -8.63 5.13 26.54
CA ALA A 138 -8.78 6.55 26.91
C ALA A 138 -8.12 6.90 28.25
N ALA A 139 -8.11 5.97 29.22
CA ALA A 139 -7.48 6.14 30.53
C ALA A 139 -6.01 5.65 30.58
N GLN A 140 -5.48 5.12 29.47
CA GLN A 140 -4.12 4.59 29.43
C GLN A 140 -3.10 5.69 29.14
N PRO A 141 -1.90 5.67 29.73
CA PRO A 141 -0.89 6.70 29.51
C PRO A 141 -0.11 6.37 28.23
N LEU A 142 -0.79 6.52 27.08
CA LEU A 142 -0.22 6.27 25.77
C LEU A 142 0.82 7.33 25.42
N GLU A 143 1.92 6.89 24.83
CA GLU A 143 2.97 7.73 24.25
C GLU A 143 2.73 7.93 22.76
N TRP A 144 2.15 6.91 22.10
CA TRP A 144 1.77 7.00 20.70
C TRP A 144 0.53 6.14 20.38
N PHE A 145 -0.19 6.54 19.35
CA PHE A 145 -1.34 5.82 18.79
C PHE A 145 -1.23 5.93 17.27
N CYS A 146 -0.83 4.84 16.62
CA CYS A 146 -0.54 4.80 15.19
C CYS A 146 -1.68 4.13 14.42
N LEU A 147 -2.16 4.79 13.38
CA LEU A 147 -3.18 4.29 12.47
C LEU A 147 -2.52 3.99 11.12
N PHE A 148 -2.67 2.76 10.64
CA PHE A 148 -2.19 2.42 9.30
C PHE A 148 -3.26 2.78 8.29
N SER A 149 -3.02 3.88 7.59
CA SER A 149 -3.78 4.35 6.44
C SER A 149 -3.12 3.84 5.14
N SER A 150 -3.55 4.36 3.99
CA SER A 150 -3.00 4.01 2.68
C SER A 150 -2.87 5.24 1.80
N ALA A 151 -1.82 5.29 0.97
CA ALA A 151 -1.66 6.29 -0.07
C ALA A 151 -2.87 6.33 -1.05
N ALA A 152 -3.61 5.23 -1.19
CA ALA A 152 -4.85 5.18 -1.96
C ALA A 152 -5.92 6.18 -1.48
N ALA A 153 -5.90 6.58 -0.20
CA ALA A 153 -6.78 7.62 0.33
C ALA A 153 -6.36 9.03 -0.11
N LEU A 154 -5.07 9.26 -0.36
CA LEU A 154 -4.52 10.55 -0.75
C LEU A 154 -4.70 10.83 -2.24
N VAL A 155 -4.38 9.85 -3.08
CA VAL A 155 -4.29 10.04 -4.55
C VAL A 155 -5.43 9.40 -5.31
N GLY A 156 -6.22 8.54 -4.65
CA GLY A 156 -7.23 7.71 -5.28
C GLY A 156 -6.58 6.55 -6.04
N SER A 157 -7.04 5.33 -5.76
CA SER A 157 -6.66 4.14 -6.52
C SER A 157 -7.91 3.55 -7.16
N PRO A 158 -7.96 3.39 -8.49
CA PRO A 158 -9.13 2.82 -9.17
C PRO A 158 -9.54 1.49 -8.56
N GLY A 159 -10.83 1.36 -8.26
CA GLY A 159 -11.39 0.17 -7.62
C GLY A 159 -11.33 0.18 -6.08
N GLN A 160 -10.63 1.12 -5.44
CA GLN A 160 -10.43 1.10 -3.98
C GLN A 160 -11.29 2.10 -3.22
N GLY A 161 -12.44 2.53 -3.78
CA GLY A 161 -13.26 3.62 -3.23
C GLY A 161 -13.65 3.42 -1.76
N ALA A 162 -14.22 2.25 -1.43
CA ALA A 162 -14.60 1.92 -0.05
C ALA A 162 -13.40 1.89 0.91
N TYR A 163 -12.29 1.29 0.49
CA TYR A 163 -11.06 1.24 1.27
C TYR A 163 -10.44 2.63 1.48
N ALA A 164 -10.40 3.45 0.43
CA ALA A 164 -9.89 4.82 0.47
C ALA A 164 -10.74 5.71 1.40
N ALA A 165 -12.07 5.55 1.39
CA ALA A 165 -12.97 6.26 2.29
C ALA A 165 -12.70 5.91 3.77
N ALA A 166 -12.57 4.62 4.09
CA ALA A 166 -12.28 4.17 5.45
C ALA A 166 -10.91 4.68 5.96
N ASN A 167 -9.90 4.73 5.09
CA ASN A 167 -8.59 5.30 5.39
C ASN A 167 -8.63 6.83 5.58
N SER A 168 -9.38 7.54 4.73
CA SER A 168 -9.57 9.00 4.87
C SER A 168 -10.21 9.36 6.21
N TRP A 169 -11.13 8.52 6.70
CA TRP A 169 -11.69 8.67 8.04
C TRP A 169 -10.62 8.49 9.12
N LEU A 170 -9.73 7.49 9.02
CA LEU A 170 -8.62 7.32 9.96
C LEU A 170 -7.68 8.54 9.98
N ASP A 171 -7.41 9.11 8.81
CA ASP A 171 -6.57 10.29 8.67
C ASP A 171 -7.18 11.48 9.39
N ALA A 172 -8.48 11.75 9.17
CA ALA A 172 -9.22 12.77 9.90
C ALA A 172 -9.32 12.48 11.41
N PHE A 173 -9.51 11.22 11.79
CA PHE A 173 -9.58 10.79 13.18
C PHE A 173 -8.27 11.03 13.93
N ALA A 174 -7.10 10.87 13.28
CA ALA A 174 -5.82 11.22 13.88
C ALA A 174 -5.74 12.71 14.25
N HIS A 175 -6.22 13.58 13.35
CA HIS A 175 -6.30 15.02 13.62
C HIS A 175 -7.27 15.33 14.77
N TRP A 176 -8.47 14.74 14.74
CA TRP A 176 -9.46 14.90 15.80
C TRP A 176 -8.92 14.45 17.17
N ARG A 177 -8.31 13.26 17.25
CA ARG A 177 -7.78 12.70 18.51
C ARG A 177 -6.70 13.57 19.12
N ARG A 178 -5.86 14.20 18.28
CA ARG A 178 -4.86 15.19 18.71
C ARG A 178 -5.47 16.50 19.18
N ALA A 179 -6.54 16.96 18.54
CA ALA A 179 -7.28 18.13 19.00
C ALA A 179 -7.90 17.90 20.40
N GLN A 180 -8.15 16.64 20.78
CA GLN A 180 -8.52 16.26 22.15
C GLN A 180 -7.32 16.17 23.13
N GLY A 181 -6.11 16.55 22.71
CA GLY A 181 -4.90 16.48 23.53
C GLY A 181 -4.30 15.08 23.66
N LEU A 182 -4.79 14.09 22.89
CA LEU A 182 -4.32 12.72 22.97
C LEU A 182 -3.41 12.36 21.77
N PRO A 183 -2.37 11.51 21.94
CA PRO A 183 -1.41 11.24 20.87
C PRO A 183 -2.06 10.53 19.69
N ALA A 184 -1.76 10.91 18.45
CA ALA A 184 -2.15 10.15 17.28
C ALA A 184 -1.25 10.46 16.07
N THR A 185 -1.02 9.44 15.25
CA THR A 185 -0.34 9.53 13.97
C THR A 185 -1.03 8.58 13.00
N SER A 186 -1.43 9.09 11.84
CA SER A 186 -1.84 8.26 10.70
C SER A 186 -0.72 8.22 9.66
N ILE A 187 -0.41 7.02 9.18
CA ILE A 187 0.59 6.81 8.13
C ILE A 187 -0.10 6.24 6.89
N ALA A 188 -0.17 7.03 5.83
CA ALA A 188 -0.67 6.61 4.53
C ALA A 188 0.43 5.86 3.76
N TRP A 189 0.46 4.54 3.93
CA TRP A 189 1.47 3.67 3.32
C TRP A 189 1.22 3.44 1.83
N GLY A 190 2.30 3.48 1.04
CA GLY A 190 2.36 2.89 -0.31
C GLY A 190 2.38 1.35 -0.26
N ALA A 191 2.59 0.72 -1.42
CA ALA A 191 2.69 -0.73 -1.50
C ALA A 191 3.96 -1.23 -0.79
N TRP A 192 3.83 -2.25 0.07
CA TRP A 192 4.96 -2.94 0.70
C TRP A 192 5.35 -4.18 -0.13
N ALA A 193 6.65 -4.40 -0.27
CA ALA A 193 7.20 -5.62 -0.84
C ALA A 193 7.11 -6.76 0.18
N GLU A 194 6.97 -7.99 -0.31
CA GLU A 194 7.13 -9.26 0.44
C GLU A 194 6.15 -9.51 1.62
N ILE A 195 5.44 -8.50 2.09
CA ILE A 195 4.62 -8.56 3.30
C ILE A 195 3.23 -7.96 3.05
N GLY A 196 2.20 -8.70 3.45
CA GLY A 196 0.80 -8.29 3.30
C GLY A 196 0.23 -8.62 1.92
N ARG A 197 -1.00 -8.16 1.65
CA ARG A 197 -1.70 -8.48 0.39
C ARG A 197 -1.28 -7.63 -0.81
N ALA A 198 -0.45 -6.61 -0.59
CA ALA A 198 0.06 -5.74 -1.65
C ALA A 198 1.25 -6.34 -2.42
N THR A 199 1.70 -7.56 -2.08
CA THR A 199 2.78 -8.27 -2.78
C THR A 199 2.50 -8.41 -4.29
N ALA A 200 1.26 -8.73 -4.66
CA ALA A 200 0.85 -8.81 -6.06
C ALA A 200 0.85 -7.45 -6.80
N LEU A 201 0.68 -6.34 -6.09
CA LEU A 201 0.74 -4.98 -6.66
C LEU A 201 2.18 -4.45 -6.75
N ALA A 202 3.04 -4.90 -5.84
CA ALA A 202 4.47 -4.59 -5.81
C ALA A 202 5.22 -5.17 -7.01
N GLU A 203 4.85 -6.38 -7.45
CA GLU A 203 5.48 -7.07 -8.59
C GLU A 203 5.26 -6.35 -9.93
N GLY A 204 4.18 -5.56 -10.08
CA GLY A 204 3.84 -4.88 -11.33
C GLY A 204 4.38 -3.44 -11.47
N THR A 205 4.89 -2.82 -10.40
CA THR A 205 5.19 -1.37 -10.40
C THR A 205 6.67 -1.02 -10.16
N GLY A 206 7.51 -1.98 -9.75
CA GLY A 206 8.94 -1.79 -9.56
C GLY A 206 9.33 -0.84 -8.42
N ALA A 207 8.37 -0.27 -7.69
CA ALA A 207 8.57 0.69 -6.61
C ALA A 207 7.70 0.28 -5.42
N ALA A 208 8.24 -0.59 -4.58
CA ALA A 208 7.58 -1.07 -3.35
C ALA A 208 8.48 -0.81 -2.14
N ILE A 209 7.86 -0.56 -0.99
CA ILE A 209 8.54 -0.28 0.28
C ILE A 209 9.09 -1.61 0.81
N ALA A 210 10.41 -1.70 0.98
CA ALA A 210 11.02 -2.88 1.57
C ALA A 210 10.63 -2.98 3.06
N PRO A 211 10.44 -4.19 3.64
CA PRO A 211 10.06 -4.33 5.05
C PRO A 211 10.96 -3.58 6.05
N ALA A 212 12.28 -3.69 5.89
CA ALA A 212 13.25 -3.00 6.74
C ALA A 212 13.23 -1.48 6.57
N GLU A 213 12.89 -1.00 5.36
CA GLU A 213 12.67 0.43 5.12
C GLU A 213 11.40 0.90 5.84
N GLY A 214 10.30 0.18 5.69
CA GLY A 214 9.03 0.49 6.33
C GLY A 214 9.12 0.47 7.86
N ALA A 215 9.87 -0.47 8.45
CA ALA A 215 10.12 -0.50 9.90
C ALA A 215 10.88 0.75 10.38
N ARG A 216 11.94 1.17 9.69
CA ARG A 216 12.67 2.41 10.01
C ARG A 216 11.80 3.64 9.85
N ALA A 217 11.01 3.69 8.77
CA ALA A 217 10.08 4.78 8.52
C ALA A 217 9.02 4.87 9.62
N PHE A 218 8.44 3.74 10.03
CA PHE A 218 7.48 3.65 11.13
C PHE A 218 8.07 4.24 12.42
N GLN A 219 9.25 3.78 12.85
CA GLN A 219 9.90 4.29 14.07
C GLN A 219 10.20 5.79 13.97
N THR A 220 10.68 6.25 12.82
CA THR A 220 10.99 7.67 12.58
C THR A 220 9.73 8.53 12.66
N LEU A 221 8.66 8.13 11.96
CA LEU A 221 7.40 8.88 11.94
C LEU A 221 6.75 8.96 13.32
N LEU A 222 6.85 7.90 14.13
CA LEU A 222 6.41 7.93 15.53
C LEU A 222 7.17 8.96 16.37
N ARG A 223 8.50 9.03 16.21
CA ARG A 223 9.35 9.99 16.95
C ARG A 223 9.05 11.45 16.60
N TYR A 224 8.78 11.72 15.32
CA TYR A 224 8.40 13.06 14.87
C TYR A 224 6.97 13.44 15.28
N GLY A 225 6.10 12.46 15.53
CA GLY A 225 4.77 12.67 16.10
C GLY A 225 3.88 13.58 15.25
N ARG A 226 4.02 13.56 13.92
CA ARG A 226 3.10 14.27 13.00
C ARG A 226 1.74 13.58 13.02
N ALA A 227 0.67 14.37 12.84
CA ALA A 227 -0.70 13.84 12.82
C ALA A 227 -0.96 12.94 11.61
N TYR A 228 -0.44 13.33 10.45
CA TYR A 228 -0.60 12.64 9.18
C TYR A 228 0.73 12.63 8.43
N SER A 229 1.07 11.51 7.80
CA SER A 229 2.26 11.37 6.95
C SER A 229 1.99 10.36 5.85
N GLY A 230 2.30 10.71 4.60
CA GLY A 230 2.33 9.77 3.49
C GLY A 230 3.72 9.19 3.33
N TYR A 231 3.83 7.86 3.29
CA TYR A 231 5.10 7.18 3.01
C TYR A 231 4.90 6.24 1.83
N ALA A 232 5.30 6.69 0.64
CA ALA A 232 5.15 5.95 -0.60
C ALA A 232 6.32 6.27 -1.55
N PRO A 233 6.71 5.33 -2.42
CA PRO A 233 7.64 5.61 -3.50
C PRO A 233 7.04 6.67 -4.44
N ILE A 234 7.79 7.74 -4.70
CA ILE A 234 7.36 8.84 -5.58
C ILE A 234 8.23 8.96 -6.83
N MET A 235 9.51 8.57 -6.75
CA MET A 235 10.45 8.67 -7.87
C MET A 235 10.17 7.58 -8.91
N GLY A 236 10.09 7.97 -10.18
CA GLY A 236 9.90 7.04 -11.30
C GLY A 236 8.54 6.34 -11.32
N THR A 237 7.52 6.89 -10.63
CA THR A 237 6.19 6.28 -10.55
C THR A 237 5.24 6.82 -11.63
N PRO A 238 4.81 6.01 -12.61
CA PRO A 238 3.95 6.48 -13.70
C PRO A 238 2.59 7.00 -13.21
N TRP A 239 2.03 6.39 -12.15
CA TRP A 239 0.75 6.81 -11.59
C TRP A 239 0.79 8.24 -11.03
N LEU A 240 1.90 8.65 -10.40
CA LEU A 240 2.04 10.00 -9.84
C LEU A 240 2.18 11.04 -10.94
N THR A 241 2.88 10.70 -12.02
CA THR A 241 3.00 11.55 -13.21
C THR A 241 1.62 11.73 -13.87
N ALA A 242 0.86 10.66 -14.05
CA ALA A 242 -0.50 10.70 -14.59
C ALA A 242 -1.45 11.49 -13.67
N PHE A 243 -1.32 11.34 -12.34
CA PHE A 243 -2.10 12.09 -11.37
C PHE A 243 -1.79 13.59 -11.41
N ALA A 244 -0.51 13.97 -11.45
CA ALA A 244 -0.08 15.36 -11.57
C ALA A 244 -0.63 16.01 -12.86
N GLN A 245 -0.58 15.31 -13.99
CA GLN A 245 -1.14 15.79 -15.27
C GLN A 245 -2.65 16.09 -15.21
N ARG A 246 -3.40 15.40 -14.34
CA ARG A 246 -4.86 15.51 -14.25
C ARG A 246 -5.35 16.38 -13.09
N SER A 247 -4.48 16.71 -12.14
CA SER A 247 -4.88 17.38 -10.90
C SER A 247 -3.92 18.47 -10.47
N ARG A 248 -4.45 19.68 -10.24
CA ARG A 248 -3.73 20.79 -9.63
C ARG A 248 -3.23 20.47 -8.21
N PHE A 249 -3.83 19.50 -7.54
CA PHE A 249 -3.38 19.05 -6.21
C PHE A 249 -1.94 18.52 -6.23
N ALA A 250 -1.50 17.95 -7.35
CA ALA A 250 -0.17 17.38 -7.52
C ALA A 250 0.74 18.21 -8.43
N GLU A 251 0.48 19.52 -8.58
CA GLU A 251 1.24 20.40 -9.47
C GLU A 251 2.75 20.41 -9.12
N ALA A 252 3.08 20.37 -7.83
CA ALA A 252 4.45 20.29 -7.35
C ALA A 252 5.21 19.03 -7.84
N PHE A 253 4.49 17.98 -8.24
CA PHE A 253 5.08 16.74 -8.74
C PHE A 253 5.33 16.74 -10.26
N HIS A 254 4.91 17.77 -11.00
CA HIS A 254 5.18 17.86 -12.44
C HIS A 254 6.68 17.85 -12.76
N ALA A 255 7.50 18.53 -11.96
CA ALA A 255 8.94 18.60 -12.16
C ALA A 255 9.65 17.25 -11.89
N THR A 256 9.10 16.42 -10.99
CA THR A 256 9.62 15.08 -10.70
C THR A 256 9.46 14.09 -11.86
N GLY A 257 8.48 14.31 -12.74
CA GLY A 257 8.27 13.49 -13.94
C GLY A 257 9.15 13.88 -15.15
N GLN A 258 9.83 15.04 -15.10
CA GLN A 258 10.60 15.56 -16.23
C GLN A 258 12.06 15.11 -16.27
N ASN A 259 12.57 14.47 -15.21
CA ASN A 259 14.00 14.11 -15.12
C ASN A 259 14.36 12.67 -15.55
N GLN A 260 13.42 11.90 -16.10
CA GLN A 260 13.76 10.67 -16.84
C GLN A 260 12.59 10.27 -17.76
N PRO A 261 12.67 10.46 -19.08
CA PRO A 261 11.67 9.89 -19.98
C PRO A 261 11.79 8.36 -19.95
N ALA A 262 10.73 7.66 -19.55
CA ALA A 262 10.62 6.19 -19.66
C ALA A 262 10.90 5.69 -21.08
N THR A 263 10.59 6.54 -22.08
CA THR A 263 10.93 6.41 -23.50
C THR A 263 12.40 6.05 -23.70
N GLY A 264 13.32 6.54 -22.87
CA GLY A 264 14.75 6.29 -23.01
C GLY A 264 15.20 4.88 -22.60
N LYS A 265 14.56 4.26 -21.59
CA LYS A 265 15.02 2.96 -21.07
C LYS A 265 14.56 1.80 -21.95
N PHE A 266 13.29 1.81 -22.37
CA PHE A 266 12.74 0.79 -23.26
C PHE A 266 13.36 0.89 -24.66
N LEU A 267 13.48 2.10 -25.23
CA LEU A 267 14.14 2.26 -26.53
C LEU A 267 15.65 1.97 -26.48
N ALA A 268 16.33 2.21 -25.36
CA ALA A 268 17.73 1.79 -25.19
C ALA A 268 17.87 0.26 -25.10
N GLU A 269 16.97 -0.42 -24.38
CA GLU A 269 16.91 -1.89 -24.34
C GLU A 269 16.62 -2.45 -25.74
N LEU A 270 15.62 -1.92 -26.44
CA LEU A 270 15.24 -2.34 -27.79
C LEU A 270 16.36 -2.08 -28.81
N GLY A 271 17.02 -0.91 -28.74
CA GLY A 271 18.13 -0.54 -29.61
C GLY A 271 19.40 -1.36 -29.39
N SER A 272 19.53 -2.03 -28.24
CA SER A 272 20.64 -2.95 -27.96
C SER A 272 20.43 -4.38 -28.48
N LEU A 273 19.22 -4.68 -28.96
CA LEU A 273 18.83 -6.01 -29.45
C LEU A 273 18.84 -6.09 -30.98
N PRO A 274 19.14 -7.27 -31.56
CA PRO A 274 18.92 -7.54 -32.98
C PRO A 274 17.46 -7.30 -33.39
N ARG A 275 17.23 -6.83 -34.62
CA ARG A 275 15.89 -6.45 -35.12
C ARG A 275 14.91 -7.62 -35.11
N GLU A 276 15.41 -8.84 -35.23
CA GLU A 276 14.62 -10.07 -35.18
C GLU A 276 13.98 -10.30 -33.81
N GLU A 277 14.53 -9.71 -32.74
CA GLU A 277 14.03 -9.85 -31.38
C GLU A 277 13.06 -8.74 -30.97
N TRP A 278 12.95 -7.66 -31.74
CA TRP A 278 12.06 -6.53 -31.43
C TRP A 278 10.59 -6.94 -31.29
N PRO A 279 10.00 -7.73 -32.21
CA PRO A 279 8.61 -8.13 -32.10
C PRO A 279 8.34 -8.91 -30.80
N ARG A 280 9.30 -9.70 -30.33
CA ARG A 280 9.17 -10.47 -29.08
C ARG A 280 9.14 -9.54 -27.85
N THR A 281 10.05 -8.57 -27.81
CA THR A 281 10.16 -7.62 -26.69
C THR A 281 8.98 -6.66 -26.65
N VAL A 282 8.52 -6.16 -27.80
CA VAL A 282 7.32 -5.32 -27.88
C VAL A 282 6.06 -6.12 -27.55
N ARG A 283 5.95 -7.39 -27.98
CA ARG A 283 4.83 -8.27 -27.57
C ARG A 283 4.80 -8.47 -26.06
N ARG A 284 5.96 -8.66 -25.41
CA ARG A 284 6.02 -8.76 -23.94
C ARG A 284 5.46 -7.50 -23.28
N LEU A 285 5.90 -6.32 -23.73
CA LEU A 285 5.39 -5.04 -23.23
C LEU A 285 3.85 -4.95 -23.35
N VAL A 286 3.32 -5.22 -24.54
CA VAL A 286 1.88 -5.15 -24.81
C VAL A 286 1.10 -6.20 -24.00
N SER A 287 1.61 -7.42 -23.91
CA SER A 287 1.01 -8.49 -23.10
C SER A 287 0.97 -8.16 -21.61
N ASP A 288 2.07 -7.63 -21.07
CA ASP A 288 2.16 -7.29 -19.65
C ASP A 288 1.15 -6.19 -19.32
N GLN A 289 1.02 -5.17 -20.17
CA GLN A 289 0.04 -4.10 -19.98
C GLN A 289 -1.41 -4.60 -20.03
N ILE A 290 -1.75 -5.43 -21.01
CA ILE A 290 -3.12 -5.93 -21.12
C ILE A 290 -3.43 -6.93 -20.00
N SER A 291 -2.44 -7.71 -19.55
CA SER A 291 -2.59 -8.59 -18.39
C SER A 291 -2.82 -7.79 -17.10
N LEU A 292 -2.18 -6.63 -16.95
CA LEU A 292 -2.41 -5.70 -15.84
C LEU A 292 -3.82 -5.10 -15.87
N LEU A 293 -4.29 -4.71 -17.06
CA LEU A 293 -5.63 -4.13 -17.25
C LEU A 293 -6.74 -5.15 -16.99
N LEU A 294 -6.56 -6.38 -17.48
CA LEU A 294 -7.59 -7.42 -17.42
C LEU A 294 -7.45 -8.38 -16.22
N ARG A 295 -6.35 -8.26 -15.45
CA ARG A 295 -6.00 -9.15 -14.32
C ARG A 295 -6.05 -10.64 -14.67
N ARG A 296 -5.72 -11.01 -15.91
CA ARG A 296 -5.70 -12.40 -16.41
C ARG A 296 -4.67 -12.57 -17.52
N THR A 297 -4.22 -13.80 -17.71
CA THR A 297 -3.38 -14.19 -18.84
C THR A 297 -4.17 -14.15 -20.15
N ILE A 298 -3.50 -13.73 -21.22
CA ILE A 298 -4.08 -13.46 -22.54
C ILE A 298 -3.36 -14.25 -23.62
N ASP A 299 -4.13 -14.75 -24.58
CA ASP A 299 -3.61 -15.36 -25.79
C ASP A 299 -3.24 -14.24 -26.77
N PRO A 300 -1.97 -14.17 -27.22
CA PRO A 300 -1.50 -13.10 -28.07
C PRO A 300 -2.13 -13.06 -29.47
N ASP A 301 -2.76 -14.16 -29.91
CA ASP A 301 -3.35 -14.30 -31.24
C ASP A 301 -4.86 -14.10 -31.26
N ARG A 302 -5.48 -13.97 -30.08
CA ARG A 302 -6.92 -13.73 -29.97
C ARG A 302 -7.24 -12.22 -30.00
N PRO A 303 -8.35 -11.80 -30.65
CA PRO A 303 -8.75 -10.40 -30.69
C PRO A 303 -8.93 -9.80 -29.29
N LEU A 304 -8.37 -8.61 -29.07
CA LEU A 304 -8.45 -7.92 -27.77
C LEU A 304 -9.88 -7.52 -27.39
N SER A 305 -10.76 -7.35 -28.38
CA SER A 305 -12.20 -7.16 -28.19
C SER A 305 -12.88 -8.31 -27.45
N ASP A 306 -12.45 -9.56 -27.70
CA ASP A 306 -13.02 -10.76 -27.08
C ASP A 306 -12.70 -10.84 -25.58
N TYR A 307 -11.68 -10.10 -25.16
CA TYR A 307 -11.27 -9.99 -23.78
C TYR A 307 -12.01 -8.89 -23.00
N GLY A 308 -13.03 -8.25 -23.60
CA GLY A 308 -13.82 -7.22 -22.93
C GLY A 308 -13.03 -5.94 -22.66
N LEU A 309 -11.99 -5.67 -23.47
CA LEU A 309 -11.25 -4.41 -23.41
C LEU A 309 -12.18 -3.28 -23.90
N ASP A 310 -12.66 -2.47 -22.98
CA ASP A 310 -13.55 -1.35 -23.28
C ASP A 310 -12.79 -0.16 -23.91
N SER A 311 -13.51 0.92 -24.24
CA SER A 311 -12.90 2.12 -24.83
C SER A 311 -11.87 2.80 -23.91
N LEU A 312 -11.95 2.57 -22.60
CA LEU A 312 -11.03 3.14 -21.61
C LEU A 312 -9.75 2.31 -21.50
N GLY A 313 -9.84 0.98 -21.48
CA GLY A 313 -8.70 0.06 -21.56
C GLY A 313 -7.91 0.23 -22.87
N ASN A 314 -8.60 0.49 -23.99
CA ASN A 314 -7.96 0.84 -25.25
C ASN A 314 -7.18 2.18 -25.18
N LEU A 315 -7.73 3.18 -24.48
CA LEU A 315 -7.06 4.47 -24.29
C LEU A 315 -5.82 4.35 -23.39
N GLU A 316 -5.91 3.57 -22.30
CA GLU A 316 -4.80 3.31 -21.39
C GLU A 316 -3.67 2.54 -22.09
N LEU A 317 -4.01 1.51 -22.87
CA LEU A 317 -3.06 0.75 -23.68
C LEU A 317 -2.30 1.65 -24.66
N ARG A 318 -3.02 2.50 -25.39
CA ARG A 318 -2.41 3.46 -26.34
C ARG A 318 -1.50 4.45 -25.66
N THR A 319 -1.97 5.05 -24.57
CA THR A 319 -1.20 6.05 -23.81
C THR A 319 0.11 5.44 -23.32
N ARG A 320 0.07 4.17 -22.87
CA ARG A 320 1.28 3.50 -22.40
C ARG A 320 2.24 3.15 -23.53
N ILE A 321 1.75 2.64 -24.66
CA ILE A 321 2.59 2.36 -25.83
C ILE A 321 3.25 3.65 -26.33
N GLU A 322 2.51 4.75 -26.44
CA GLU A 322 3.06 6.05 -26.85
C GLU A 322 4.11 6.55 -25.86
N THR A 323 3.92 6.33 -24.55
CA THR A 323 4.88 6.75 -23.51
C THR A 323 6.20 5.97 -23.60
N GLU A 324 6.14 4.65 -23.81
CA GLU A 324 7.30 3.75 -23.83
C GLU A 324 8.04 3.77 -25.17
N THR A 325 7.32 3.96 -26.28
CA THR A 325 7.86 3.84 -27.64
C THR A 325 7.93 5.15 -28.43
N GLY A 326 7.20 6.18 -28.00
CA GLY A 326 7.03 7.42 -28.76
C GLY A 326 6.08 7.31 -29.97
N ILE A 327 5.52 6.12 -30.25
CA ILE A 327 4.66 5.87 -31.41
C ILE A 327 3.19 6.05 -31.05
N ARG A 328 2.47 6.86 -31.86
CA ARG A 328 1.02 7.03 -31.76
C ARG A 328 0.29 5.92 -32.50
N VAL A 329 -0.38 5.06 -31.75
CA VAL A 329 -1.22 3.98 -32.30
C VAL A 329 -2.64 4.49 -32.55
N SER A 330 -3.20 4.22 -33.74
CA SER A 330 -4.63 4.46 -34.06
C SER A 330 -5.55 3.41 -33.42
N PRO A 331 -6.78 3.76 -32.97
CA PRO A 331 -7.76 2.79 -32.46
C PRO A 331 -8.03 1.61 -33.40
N THR A 332 -8.02 1.87 -34.71
CA THR A 332 -8.26 0.85 -35.76
C THR A 332 -7.13 -0.18 -35.89
N LYS A 333 -5.98 0.07 -35.27
CA LYS A 333 -4.80 -0.80 -35.29
C LYS A 333 -4.68 -1.67 -34.03
N ILE A 334 -5.61 -1.55 -33.07
CA ILE A 334 -5.67 -2.40 -31.88
C ILE A 334 -6.50 -3.63 -32.22
N THR A 335 -5.82 -4.67 -32.70
CA THR A 335 -6.45 -5.93 -33.10
C THR A 335 -6.08 -7.04 -32.12
N THR A 336 -4.91 -7.66 -32.31
CA THR A 336 -4.32 -8.69 -31.43
C THR A 336 -3.03 -8.14 -30.82
N VAL A 337 -2.51 -8.79 -29.77
CA VAL A 337 -1.20 -8.42 -29.20
C VAL A 337 -0.11 -8.50 -30.26
N ARG A 338 -0.14 -9.54 -31.09
CA ARG A 338 0.81 -9.72 -32.19
C ARG A 338 0.72 -8.58 -33.21
N GLY A 339 -0.48 -8.29 -33.72
CA GLY A 339 -0.66 -7.27 -34.76
C GLY A 339 -0.31 -5.86 -34.28
N LEU A 340 -0.58 -5.56 -33.00
CA LEU A 340 -0.20 -4.29 -32.40
C LEU A 340 1.33 -4.17 -32.23
N ALA A 341 2.00 -5.24 -31.81
CA ALA A 341 3.44 -5.24 -31.66
C ALA A 341 4.18 -5.12 -33.01
N GLU A 342 3.71 -5.81 -34.05
CA GLU A 342 4.24 -5.70 -35.41
C GLU A 342 4.10 -4.27 -35.93
N HIS A 343 2.93 -3.65 -35.78
CA HIS A 343 2.72 -2.26 -36.19
C HIS A 343 3.66 -1.26 -35.49
N VAL A 344 3.87 -1.43 -34.18
CA VAL A 344 4.80 -0.59 -33.42
C VAL A 344 6.24 -0.81 -33.88
N CYS A 345 6.65 -2.04 -34.18
CA CYS A 345 7.97 -2.33 -34.74
C CYS A 345 8.17 -1.69 -36.12
N ASP A 346 7.18 -1.74 -37.00
CA ASP A 346 7.24 -1.15 -38.34
C ASP A 346 7.38 0.37 -38.28
N GLU A 347 6.61 1.03 -37.41
CA GLU A 347 6.68 2.48 -37.18
C GLU A 347 8.03 2.91 -36.58
N LEU A 348 8.57 2.13 -35.63
CA LEU A 348 9.91 2.36 -35.07
C LEU A 348 11.02 2.20 -36.11
N ALA A 349 10.89 1.20 -36.99
CA ALA A 349 11.83 0.98 -38.09
C ALA A 349 11.76 2.11 -39.13
N ALA A 350 10.55 2.59 -39.45
CA ALA A 350 10.34 3.73 -40.35
C ALA A 350 10.90 5.04 -39.75
N ALA A 351 10.69 5.29 -38.46
CA ALA A 351 11.22 6.46 -37.77
C ALA A 351 12.75 6.50 -37.70
N GLN A 352 13.41 5.34 -37.65
CA GLN A 352 14.88 5.23 -37.74
C GLN A 352 15.44 5.31 -39.16
N SER A 353 14.59 5.13 -40.19
CA SER A 353 14.99 5.11 -41.60
C SER A 353 14.74 6.45 -42.31
N ALA A 354 14.12 7.41 -41.63
CA ALA A 354 13.91 8.76 -42.15
C ALA A 354 15.24 9.52 -42.19
N PRO A 355 15.69 10.04 -43.35
CA PRO A 355 16.87 10.90 -43.41
C PRO A 355 16.58 12.21 -42.67
N VAL A 356 17.58 12.69 -41.92
CA VAL A 356 17.59 13.95 -41.16
C VAL A 356 17.32 15.16 -42.05
#